data_AF-Q94CJ7-F1
#
_entry.id   AF-Q94CJ7-F1
#
_cell.length_a   1.000
_cell.length_b   1.000
_cell.length_c   1.000
_cell.angle_alpha   90.00
_cell.angle_beta   90.00
_cell.angle_gamma   90.00
#
_symmetry.space_group_name_H-M   'P 1'
#
loop_
_entity.id
_entity.type
_entity.pdbx_description
1 polymer ?
#
loop_
_entity_poly.entity_id
_entity_poly.type
_entity_poly.pdbx_seq_one_letter_code
_entity_poly.pdbx_strand_id
1 'polypeptide(L)' 'MQEISECGGSFQELDQMRHFLGMLECLETVKVGVVDADNNSKLLRANLLSLPKLSSECNIQFI' A
#
# COMPACT_ATOMS: atom_id res chain seq x y z
N MET A 1 7.95 15.55 4.72
CA MET A 1 7.48 14.16 4.76
C MET A 1 6.02 14.17 4.36
N GLN A 2 5.67 13.59 3.21
CA GLN A 2 4.26 13.38 2.86
C GLN A 2 3.89 11.96 3.31
N GLU A 3 2.88 11.87 4.16
CA GLU A 3 2.40 10.61 4.74
C GLU A 3 0.95 10.43 4.27
N ILE A 4 0.65 9.27 3.68
CA ILE A 4 -0.74 8.86 3.39
C ILE A 4 -1.17 8.00 4.57
N SER A 5 -2.10 8.51 5.39
CA SER A 5 -2.40 7.93 6.70
C SER A 5 -3.57 6.94 6.73
N GLU A 6 -4.45 6.88 5.72
CA GLU A 6 -5.60 5.95 5.74
C GLU A 6 -5.99 5.50 4.33
N CYS A 7 -5.51 4.32 3.91
CA CYS A 7 -6.05 3.57 2.77
C CYS A 7 -6.67 2.28 3.34
N GLY A 8 -7.96 2.07 3.12
CA GLY A 8 -8.74 0.94 3.63
C GLY A 8 -8.48 -0.33 2.83
N GLY A 9 -7.28 -0.88 2.96
CA GLY A 9 -6.73 -2.02 2.24
C GLY A 9 -7.79 -2.98 1.71
N SER A 10 -8.23 -2.73 0.49
CA SER A 10 -9.15 -3.56 -0.26
C SER A 10 -8.58 -3.88 -1.63
N PHE A 11 -9.10 -4.92 -2.29
CA PHE A 11 -8.65 -5.26 -3.64
C PHE A 11 -8.94 -4.17 -4.68
N GLN A 12 -9.97 -3.35 -4.47
CA GLN A 12 -10.26 -2.22 -5.35
C GLN A 12 -9.23 -1.10 -5.18
N GLU A 13 -8.80 -0.84 -3.95
CA GLU A 13 -7.79 0.18 -3.66
C GLU A 13 -6.38 -0.23 -4.13
N LEU A 14 -6.10 -1.53 -4.30
CA LEU A 14 -4.80 -2.00 -4.83
C LEU A 14 -4.41 -1.33 -6.15
N ASP A 15 -5.37 -1.14 -7.06
CA ASP A 15 -5.08 -0.55 -8.37
C ASP A 15 -4.82 0.95 -8.27
N GLN A 16 -5.53 1.64 -7.39
CA GLN A 16 -5.26 3.04 -7.05
C GLN A 16 -3.88 3.19 -6.41
N MET A 17 -3.55 2.33 -5.45
CA MET A 17 -2.24 2.33 -4.81
C MET A 17 -1.11 2.07 -5.80
N ARG A 18 -1.29 1.14 -6.75
CA ARG A 18 -0.32 0.90 -7.84
C ARG A 18 -0.07 2.19 -8.63
N HIS A 19 -1.14 2.91 -8.98
CA HIS A 19 -1.03 4.17 -9.70
C HIS A 19 -0.28 5.25 -8.90
N PHE A 20 -0.61 5.44 -7.62
CA PHE A 20 0.05 6.45 -6.79
C PHE A 20 1.53 6.12 -6.51
N LEU A 21 1.81 4.88 -6.11
CA LEU A 21 3.17 4.42 -5.84
C LEU A 21 4.07 4.47 -7.08
N GLY A 22 3.48 4.30 -8.27
CA GLY A 22 4.18 4.42 -9.55
C GLY A 22 4.46 5.85 -10.02
N MET A 23 3.85 6.88 -9.41
CA MET A 23 4.00 8.28 -9.82
C MET A 23 4.75 9.16 -8.81
N LEU A 24 4.77 8.77 -7.54
CA LEU A 24 5.26 9.62 -6.45
C LEU A 24 6.68 9.22 -6.03
N GLU A 25 7.67 9.94 -6.55
CA GLU A 25 9.10 9.72 -6.24
C GLU A 25 9.47 10.15 -4.80
N CYS A 26 8.66 11.01 -4.18
CA CYS A 26 8.90 11.53 -2.82
C CYS A 26 8.21 10.73 -1.71
N LEU A 27 7.56 9.61 -2.03
CA LEU A 27 6.92 8.76 -1.03
C LEU A 27 7.97 7.93 -0.28
N GLU A 28 7.99 8.07 1.04
CA GLU A 28 8.84 7.29 1.95
C GLU A 28 8.05 6.22 2.70
N THR A 29 6.81 6.50 3.09
CA THR A 29 5.98 5.53 3.84
C THR A 29 4.51 5.68 3.48
N VAL A 30 3.85 4.53 3.29
CA VAL A 30 2.40 4.42 3.13
C VAL A 30 1.86 3.46 4.19
N LYS A 31 0.89 3.91 4.98
CA LYS A 31 0.21 3.08 5.98
C LYS A 31 -1.13 2.61 5.44
N VAL A 32 -1.39 1.31 5.52
CA VAL A 32 -2.58 0.68 4.97
C VAL A 32 -3.29 -0.11 6.07
N GLY A 33 -4.56 0.20 6.31
CA GLY A 33 -5.40 -0.57 7.23
C GLY A 33 -5.90 -1.82 6.53
N VAL A 34 -5.44 -3.00 6.92
CA VAL A 34 -5.95 -4.27 6.40
C VAL A 34 -6.69 -5.00 7.51
N VAL A 35 -8.00 -5.19 7.34
CA VAL A 35 -8.81 -5.94 8.32
C VAL A 35 -8.38 -7.42 8.29
N ASP A 36 -7.77 -7.89 9.39
CA ASP A 36 -7.40 -9.29 9.58
C ASP A 36 -8.64 -10.14 9.91
N ALA A 37 -9.43 -10.47 8.90
CA ALA A 37 -10.62 -11.30 9.06
C ALA A 37 -10.52 -12.68 8.39
N ASP A 38 -9.65 -12.88 7.39
CA ASP A 38 -9.67 -14.09 6.56
C ASP A 38 -8.36 -14.35 5.79
N ASN A 39 -8.32 -15.43 5.01
CA ASN A 39 -7.21 -15.71 4.09
C ASN A 39 -7.03 -14.63 3.00
N ASN A 40 -8.05 -13.82 2.73
CA ASN A 40 -7.96 -12.74 1.77
C ASN A 40 -7.08 -11.60 2.30
N SER A 41 -7.06 -11.36 3.62
CA SER A 41 -6.16 -10.37 4.23
C SER A 41 -4.69 -10.68 3.94
N LYS A 42 -4.29 -11.96 4.02
CA LYS A 42 -2.92 -12.42 3.70
C LYS A 42 -2.59 -12.23 2.23
N LEU A 43 -3.49 -12.63 1.33
CA LEU A 43 -3.32 -12.44 -0.11
C LEU A 43 -3.18 -10.95 -0.45
N LEU A 44 -4.01 -10.13 0.18
CA LEU A 44 -4.01 -8.69 -0.01
C LEU A 44 -2.70 -8.05 0.49
N ARG A 45 -2.23 -8.39 1.69
CA ARG A 45 -0.93 -7.90 2.20
C ARG A 45 0.22 -8.29 1.27
N ALA A 46 0.22 -9.53 0.76
CA ALA A 46 1.23 -9.97 -0.19
C ALA A 46 1.19 -9.16 -1.50
N ASN A 47 -0.01 -8.92 -2.04
CA ASN A 47 -0.18 -8.08 -3.22
C ASN A 47 0.29 -6.64 -2.98
N LEU A 48 -0.05 -6.05 -1.83
CA LEU A 48 0.38 -4.70 -1.45
C LEU A 48 1.91 -4.58 -1.40
N LEU A 49 2.59 -5.53 -0.76
CA LEU A 49 4.06 -5.54 -0.67
C LEU A 49 4.75 -5.75 -2.02
N SER A 50 4.05 -6.37 -2.99
CA SER A 50 4.55 -6.61 -4.36
C SER A 50 4.29 -5.45 -5.33
N LEU A 51 3.59 -4.40 -4.89
CA LEU A 51 3.28 -3.27 -5.77
C LEU A 51 4.58 -2.58 -6.24
N PRO A 52 4.68 -2.22 -7.54
CA PRO A 52 5.79 -1.45 -8.04
C PRO A 52 5.79 -0.07 -7.38
N LYS A 53 6.96 0.36 -6.93
CA LYS A 53 7.18 1.65 -6.27
C LYS A 53 8.19 2.44 -7.10
N LEU A 54 7.91 3.71 -7.32
CA LEU A 54 8.82 4.62 -8.00
C LEU A 54 10.01 4.98 -7.10
N SER A 55 9.73 5.25 -5.82
CA SER A 55 10.74 5.48 -4.79
C SER A 55 11.26 4.16 -4.22
N SER A 56 12.58 3.98 -4.22
CA SER A 56 13.25 2.85 -3.55
C SER A 56 13.10 2.88 -2.03
N GLU A 57 12.97 4.07 -1.47
CA GLU A 57 12.83 4.29 -0.02
C GLU A 57 11.38 4.08 0.44
N CYS A 58 10.43 3.94 -0.49
CA CYS A 58 9.03 3.77 -0.16
C CYS A 58 8.77 2.43 0.53
N ASN A 59 8.33 2.50 1.78
CA ASN A 59 7.92 1.35 2.56
C ASN A 59 6.40 1.31 2.77
N ILE A 60 5.81 0.12 2.68
CA ILE A 60 4.39 -0.08 2.95
C ILE A 60 4.27 -0.71 4.33
N GLN A 61 3.50 -0.08 5.22
CA GLN A 61 3.25 -0.52 6.58
C GLN A 61 1.77 -0.84 6.76
N PHE A 62 1.47 -1.79 7.64
CA PHE A 62 0.10 -2.16 7.99
C PHE A 62 -0.24 -1.62 9.38
N ILE A 63 -1.42 -1.03 9.52
CA ILE A 63 -2.01 -0.54 10.77
C ILE A 63 -3.24 -1.35 11.16
#